data_AF-A0A8T4S3J3-F1
#
_entry.id   AF-A0A8T4S3J3-F1
#
_cell.length_a   1.000
_cell.length_b   1.000
_cell.length_c   1.000
_cell.angle_alpha   90.00
_cell.angle_beta   90.00
_cell.angle_gamma   90.00
#
_symmetry.space_group_name_H-M   'P 1'
#
loop_
_entity.id
_entity.type
_entity.pdbx_description
1 polymer ?
#
loop_
_entity_poly.entity_id
_entity_poly.type
_entity_poly.pdbx_seq_one_letter_code
_entity_poly.pdbx_strand_id
1 'polypeptide(L)'
;MIYDQFGYETPLNFRKDENTAELIITKRNIINYFLEDGLKESPKWNTAKIPKKYIKFKKHVLRGLFDTDGCLVKTNNNGTLYPRLELKICPSPMQNQIIKILEDYKFKFGVYQIGKGQVRIQMNGKKQLEKWKSLIGFSNEKHLTKYIFYENKVAGGRFELPT
;
A
#
# COMPACT_ATOMS: atom_id res chain seq x y z
N MET A 1 0.52 -19.43 -1.06
CA MET A 1 -0.79 -19.04 -0.50
C MET A 1 -1.96 -19.64 -1.29
N ILE A 2 -2.19 -19.28 -2.57
CA ILE A 2 -3.33 -19.83 -3.33
C ILE A 2 -3.21 -21.35 -3.53
N TYR A 3 -2.03 -21.84 -3.93
CA TYR A 3 -1.78 -23.29 -4.02
C TYR A 3 -1.97 -23.97 -2.66
N ASP A 4 -1.33 -23.47 -1.61
CA ASP A 4 -1.41 -24.08 -0.27
C ASP A 4 -2.84 -24.13 0.28
N GLN A 5 -3.67 -23.15 -0.04
CA GLN A 5 -5.04 -23.06 0.49
C GLN A 5 -6.09 -23.76 -0.40
N PHE A 6 -5.89 -23.78 -1.72
CA PHE A 6 -6.90 -24.23 -2.67
C PHE A 6 -6.43 -25.38 -3.57
N GLY A 7 -5.18 -25.84 -3.43
CA GLY A 7 -4.54 -26.82 -4.32
C GLY A 7 -4.47 -26.33 -5.77
N TYR A 8 -4.48 -25.00 -5.99
CA TYR A 8 -4.60 -24.42 -7.32
C TYR A 8 -3.33 -23.65 -7.70
N GLU A 9 -2.66 -24.12 -8.75
CA GLU A 9 -1.57 -23.40 -9.39
C GLU A 9 -2.12 -22.24 -10.20
N THR A 10 -1.65 -21.04 -9.88
CA THR A 10 -2.04 -19.81 -10.56
C THR A 10 -1.07 -19.50 -11.68
N PRO A 11 -1.46 -19.58 -12.97
CA PRO A 11 -0.57 -19.26 -14.07
C PRO A 11 -0.15 -17.78 -13.98
N LEU A 12 1.13 -17.55 -14.24
CA LEU A 12 1.72 -16.22 -14.35
C LEU A 12 1.84 -15.87 -15.83
N ASN A 13 1.06 -14.88 -16.29
CA ASN A 13 1.08 -14.43 -17.68
C ASN A 13 1.82 -13.10 -17.78
N PHE A 14 2.78 -13.01 -18.71
CA PHE A 14 3.49 -11.76 -18.99
C PHE A 14 2.85 -11.08 -20.21
N ARG A 15 2.53 -9.80 -20.09
CA ARG A 15 1.97 -9.02 -21.20
C ARG A 15 3.09 -8.68 -22.19
N LYS A 16 2.84 -8.84 -23.50
CA LYS A 16 3.89 -8.76 -24.54
C LYS A 16 4.50 -7.37 -24.71
N ASP A 17 3.74 -6.31 -24.39
CA ASP A 17 4.13 -4.92 -24.64
C ASP A 17 4.12 -4.07 -23.36
N GLU A 18 4.06 -4.72 -22.19
CA GLU A 18 4.07 -4.05 -20.89
C GLU A 18 5.00 -4.80 -19.94
N ASN A 19 5.68 -4.08 -19.04
CA ASN A 19 6.43 -4.68 -17.94
C ASN A 19 5.49 -5.14 -16.81
N THR A 20 4.47 -5.93 -17.17
CA THR A 20 3.38 -6.36 -16.29
C THR A 20 3.26 -7.88 -16.32
N ALA A 21 3.21 -8.48 -15.13
CA ALA A 21 2.84 -9.87 -14.94
C ALA A 21 1.45 -9.96 -14.31
N GLU A 22 0.63 -10.86 -14.80
CA GLU A 22 -0.73 -11.09 -14.37
C GLU A 22 -0.85 -12.47 -13.72
N LEU A 23 -1.43 -12.48 -12.52
CA LEU A 23 -1.84 -13.70 -11.84
C LEU A 23 -3.34 -13.89 -12.08
N ILE A 24 -3.73 -14.88 -12.90
CA ILE A 24 -5.13 -15.06 -13.28
C ILE A 24 -5.75 -16.25 -12.53
N ILE A 25 -6.85 -15.98 -11.81
CA ILE A 25 -7.68 -17.00 -11.16
C ILE A 25 -9.04 -17.02 -11.83
N THR A 26 -9.36 -18.12 -12.52
CA THR A 26 -10.66 -18.32 -13.21
C THR A 26 -11.57 -19.32 -12.49
N LYS A 27 -11.08 -19.96 -11.43
CA LYS A 27 -11.83 -20.98 -10.70
C LYS A 27 -12.95 -20.35 -9.86
N ARG A 28 -14.20 -20.64 -10.23
CA ARG A 28 -15.40 -20.07 -9.61
C ARG A 28 -15.46 -20.30 -8.10
N ASN A 29 -15.06 -21.48 -7.61
CA ASN A 29 -15.04 -21.76 -6.16
C ASN A 29 -14.08 -20.83 -5.40
N ILE A 30 -12.90 -20.53 -5.96
CA ILE A 30 -11.93 -19.60 -5.34
C ILE A 30 -12.46 -18.18 -5.38
N ILE A 31 -13.06 -17.76 -6.51
CA ILE A 31 -13.67 -16.43 -6.64
C ILE A 31 -14.82 -16.27 -5.62
N ASN A 32 -15.75 -17.23 -5.59
CA ASN A 32 -16.87 -17.23 -4.67
C ASN A 32 -16.42 -17.20 -3.21
N TYR A 33 -15.37 -17.97 -2.87
CA TYR A 33 -14.78 -17.93 -1.54
C TYR A 33 -14.43 -16.50 -1.13
N PHE A 34 -13.74 -15.73 -1.98
CA PHE A 34 -13.36 -14.35 -1.71
C PHE A 34 -14.55 -13.37 -1.64
N LEU A 35 -15.58 -13.59 -2.45
CA LEU A 35 -16.80 -12.78 -2.46
C LEU A 35 -17.67 -13.01 -1.21
N GLU A 36 -17.85 -14.26 -0.82
CA GLU A 36 -18.50 -14.67 0.44
C GLU A 36 -17.73 -14.15 1.65
N ASP A 37 -16.40 -14.11 1.51
CA ASP A 37 -15.49 -13.47 2.45
C ASP A 37 -15.69 -11.93 2.53
N GLY A 38 -16.53 -11.36 1.68
CA GLY A 38 -16.98 -9.97 1.72
C GLY A 38 -16.20 -9.02 0.81
N LEU A 39 -15.27 -9.52 0.00
CA LEU A 39 -14.70 -8.72 -1.08
C LEU A 39 -15.79 -8.38 -2.11
N LYS A 40 -15.62 -7.25 -2.80
CA LYS A 40 -16.59 -6.76 -3.79
C LYS A 40 -16.06 -6.98 -5.19
N GLU A 41 -16.96 -7.38 -6.08
CA GLU A 41 -16.69 -7.41 -7.50
C GLU A 41 -16.44 -5.99 -8.05
N SER A 42 -15.77 -5.94 -9.21
CA SER A 42 -15.55 -4.71 -9.96
C SER A 42 -16.89 -4.08 -10.42
N PRO A 43 -17.01 -2.75 -10.56
CA PRO A 43 -15.96 -1.73 -10.41
C PRO A 43 -15.62 -1.43 -8.96
N LYS A 44 -14.33 -1.20 -8.66
CA LYS A 44 -13.85 -0.78 -7.33
C LYS A 44 -14.35 0.61 -6.92
N TRP A 45 -14.64 1.45 -7.92
CA TRP A 45 -15.07 2.82 -7.72
C TRP A 45 -16.40 2.85 -6.96
N ASN A 46 -16.47 3.63 -5.89
CA ASN A 46 -17.56 3.74 -4.91
C ASN A 46 -17.90 2.47 -4.11
N THR A 47 -17.37 1.30 -4.45
CA THR A 47 -17.77 0.02 -3.83
C THR A 47 -16.70 -0.59 -2.93
N ALA A 48 -15.41 -0.29 -3.17
CA ALA A 48 -14.30 -0.93 -2.48
C ALA A 48 -14.39 -0.71 -0.96
N LYS A 49 -14.29 -1.81 -0.22
CA LYS A 49 -14.43 -1.82 1.23
C LYS A 49 -13.58 -2.93 1.80
N ILE A 50 -12.98 -2.68 2.97
CA ILE A 50 -12.31 -3.71 3.77
C ILE A 50 -13.40 -4.53 4.49
N PRO A 51 -13.53 -5.83 4.23
CA PRO A 51 -14.47 -6.71 4.92
C PRO A 51 -14.27 -6.67 6.44
N LYS A 52 -15.38 -6.70 7.22
CA LYS A 52 -15.37 -6.54 8.69
C LYS A 52 -14.41 -7.51 9.37
N LYS A 53 -14.41 -8.78 8.97
CA LYS A 53 -13.53 -9.81 9.56
C LYS A 53 -12.04 -9.53 9.36
N TYR A 54 -11.63 -8.76 8.33
CA TYR A 54 -10.23 -8.41 8.08
C TYR A 54 -9.81 -7.14 8.83
N ILE A 55 -10.76 -6.42 9.43
CA ILE A 55 -10.47 -5.28 10.30
C ILE A 55 -9.67 -5.70 11.54
N LYS A 56 -9.70 -6.98 11.97
CA LYS A 56 -8.80 -7.45 13.04
C LYS A 56 -7.34 -7.61 12.58
N PHE A 57 -7.11 -7.67 11.27
CA PHE A 57 -5.79 -7.82 10.65
C PHE A 57 -5.27 -6.52 10.02
N LYS A 58 -5.59 -5.36 10.62
CA LYS A 58 -5.29 -4.02 10.09
C LYS A 58 -3.87 -3.86 9.55
N LYS A 59 -2.85 -4.37 10.27
CA LYS A 59 -1.44 -4.32 9.85
C LYS A 59 -1.22 -5.00 8.50
N HIS A 60 -1.77 -6.20 8.33
CA HIS A 60 -1.64 -6.98 7.09
C HIS A 60 -2.40 -6.32 5.94
N VAL A 61 -3.57 -5.74 6.23
CA VAL A 61 -4.33 -4.98 5.23
C VAL A 61 -3.56 -3.74 4.77
N LEU A 62 -3.01 -2.95 5.70
CA LEU A 62 -2.19 -1.79 5.36
C LEU A 62 -0.94 -2.18 4.57
N ARG A 63 -0.24 -3.24 5.00
CA ARG A 63 0.96 -3.73 4.31
C ARG A 63 0.63 -4.17 2.88
N GLY A 64 -0.38 -5.01 2.70
CA GLY A 64 -0.81 -5.47 1.39
C GLY A 64 -1.21 -4.33 0.46
N LEU A 65 -2.02 -3.38 0.94
CA LEU A 65 -2.40 -2.21 0.16
C LEU A 65 -1.21 -1.34 -0.22
N PHE A 66 -0.24 -1.16 0.70
CA PHE A 66 0.95 -0.38 0.41
C PHE A 66 1.90 -1.08 -0.55
N ASP A 67 2.04 -2.40 -0.45
CA ASP A 67 2.89 -3.17 -1.35
C ASP A 67 2.39 -3.18 -2.80
N THR A 68 1.07 -2.97 -3.02
CA THR A 68 0.45 -2.88 -4.35
C THR A 68 0.37 -1.44 -4.86
N ASP A 69 -0.22 -0.54 -4.07
CA ASP A 69 -0.63 0.81 -4.51
C ASP A 69 0.16 1.92 -3.79
N GLY A 70 1.00 1.56 -2.83
CA GLY A 70 1.82 2.47 -2.07
C GLY A 70 3.11 2.85 -2.79
N CYS A 71 3.68 3.96 -2.34
CA CYS A 71 4.97 4.41 -2.82
C CYS A 71 5.79 5.02 -1.70
N LEU A 72 7.06 4.62 -1.64
CA LEU A 72 8.08 5.27 -0.83
C LEU A 72 8.92 6.17 -1.75
N VAL A 73 8.87 7.48 -1.52
CA VAL A 73 9.55 8.50 -2.33
C VAL A 73 10.45 9.39 -1.46
N LYS A 74 11.34 10.15 -2.11
CA LYS A 74 12.03 11.28 -1.50
C LYS A 74 11.42 12.56 -2.03
N THR A 75 11.25 13.55 -1.17
CA THR A 75 10.83 14.88 -1.58
C THR A 75 11.85 15.90 -1.10
N ASN A 76 12.28 16.77 -2.00
CA ASN A 76 13.09 17.94 -1.66
C ASN A 76 12.19 19.00 -1.04
N ASN A 77 12.57 19.49 0.13
CA ASN A 77 11.99 20.66 0.76
C ASN A 77 13.14 21.60 1.14
N ASN A 78 13.29 22.69 0.37
CA ASN A 78 14.32 23.71 0.57
C ASN A 78 15.75 23.13 0.68
N GLY A 79 16.14 22.30 -0.30
CA GLY A 79 17.47 21.68 -0.35
C GLY A 79 17.61 20.42 0.49
N THR A 80 16.64 20.13 1.38
CA THR A 80 16.67 18.93 2.22
C THR A 80 15.75 17.84 1.68
N LEU A 81 16.28 16.62 1.47
CA LEU A 81 15.46 15.46 1.08
C LEU A 81 14.85 14.76 2.29
N TYR A 82 13.54 14.56 2.26
CA TYR A 82 12.78 13.81 3.27
C TYR A 82 12.13 12.56 2.65
N PRO A 83 12.13 11.42 3.35
CA PRO A 83 11.35 10.28 2.92
C PRO A 83 9.86 10.57 3.11
N ARG A 84 9.05 9.97 2.24
CA ARG A 84 7.60 10.12 2.27
C ARG A 84 6.94 8.82 1.81
N LEU A 85 5.96 8.37 2.60
CA LEU A 85 5.06 7.28 2.25
C LEU A 85 3.80 7.89 1.64
N GLU A 86 3.42 7.44 0.45
CA GLU A 86 2.21 7.88 -0.24
C GLU A 86 1.32 6.68 -0.57
N LEU A 87 0.01 6.83 -0.36
CA LEU A 87 -1.03 5.88 -0.76
C LEU A 87 -2.09 6.64 -1.55
N LYS A 88 -2.46 6.15 -2.73
CA LYS A 88 -3.56 6.70 -3.52
C LYS A 88 -4.74 5.75 -3.47
N ILE A 89 -5.93 6.26 -3.14
CA ILE A 89 -7.13 5.43 -2.96
C ILE A 89 -8.29 6.05 -3.74
N CYS A 90 -8.93 5.25 -4.60
CA CYS A 90 -10.11 5.67 -5.35
C CYS A 90 -11.32 5.94 -4.42
N PRO A 91 -12.29 6.78 -4.85
CA PRO A 91 -13.49 7.08 -4.04
C PRO A 91 -14.17 5.78 -3.67
N SER A 92 -14.27 5.51 -2.38
CA SER A 92 -14.85 4.27 -1.86
C SER A 92 -14.92 4.30 -0.33
N PRO A 93 -15.79 3.48 0.30
CA PRO A 93 -15.80 3.31 1.75
C PRO A 93 -14.44 2.96 2.36
N MET A 94 -13.57 2.29 1.60
CA MET A 94 -12.22 1.93 2.00
C MET A 94 -11.36 3.15 2.40
N GLN A 95 -11.55 4.34 1.79
CA GLN A 95 -10.79 5.54 2.14
C GLN A 95 -10.90 5.85 3.64
N ASN A 96 -12.13 5.95 4.15
CA ASN A 96 -12.40 6.25 5.55
C ASN A 96 -11.94 5.11 6.48
N GLN A 97 -12.03 3.85 6.03
CA GLN A 97 -11.52 2.72 6.81
C GLN A 97 -10.00 2.77 6.96
N ILE A 98 -9.27 3.10 5.90
CA ILE A 98 -7.80 3.23 5.95
C ILE A 98 -7.39 4.42 6.83
N ILE A 99 -8.06 5.57 6.69
CA ILE A 99 -7.82 6.75 7.55
C ILE A 99 -7.98 6.36 9.02
N LYS A 100 -9.10 5.75 9.39
CA LYS A 100 -9.35 5.31 10.77
C LYS A 100 -8.30 4.33 11.27
N ILE A 101 -7.88 3.37 10.44
CA ILE A 101 -6.82 2.42 10.81
C ILE A 101 -5.50 3.15 11.09
N LEU A 102 -5.13 4.16 10.28
CA LEU A 102 -3.92 4.95 10.48
C LEU A 102 -3.99 5.80 11.76
N GLU A 103 -5.16 6.37 12.06
CA GLU A 103 -5.43 7.10 13.31
C GLU A 103 -5.33 6.19 14.54
N ASP A 104 -5.88 4.98 14.47
CA ASP A 104 -5.79 3.98 15.54
C ASP A 104 -4.33 3.66 15.87
N TYR A 105 -3.47 3.55 14.85
CA TYR A 105 -2.03 3.37 15.01
C TYR A 105 -1.27 4.67 15.30
N LYS A 106 -1.94 5.80 15.45
CA LYS A 106 -1.37 7.12 15.77
C LYS A 106 -0.32 7.58 14.74
N PHE A 107 -0.49 7.26 13.46
CA PHE A 107 0.34 7.84 12.41
C PHE A 107 0.03 9.34 12.26
N LYS A 108 1.05 10.13 11.91
CA LYS A 108 0.86 11.52 11.49
C LYS A 108 0.86 11.55 9.97
N PHE A 109 -0.29 11.90 9.37
CA PHE A 109 -0.46 11.91 7.93
C PHE A 109 -1.32 13.10 7.48
N GLY A 110 -1.16 13.50 6.22
CA GLY A 110 -2.06 14.41 5.52
C GLY A 110 -2.94 13.63 4.54
N VAL A 111 -4.16 14.13 4.32
CA VAL A 111 -5.09 13.61 3.31
C VAL A 111 -5.33 14.71 2.28
N TYR A 112 -5.01 14.42 1.01
CA TYR A 112 -5.09 15.38 -0.08
C TYR A 112 -6.05 14.86 -1.15
N GLN A 113 -7.01 15.67 -1.58
CA GLN A 113 -7.85 15.35 -2.74
C GLN A 113 -7.00 15.48 -4.02
N ILE A 114 -6.99 14.44 -4.87
CA ILE A 114 -6.18 14.39 -6.10
C ILE A 114 -7.02 14.26 -7.37
N GLY A 115 -8.24 14.83 -7.35
CA GLY A 115 -9.18 14.85 -8.48
C GLY A 115 -10.12 13.65 -8.50
N LYS A 116 -11.31 13.82 -9.09
CA LYS A 116 -12.36 12.78 -9.18
C LYS A 116 -12.68 12.09 -7.83
N GLY A 117 -12.55 12.81 -6.71
CA GLY A 117 -12.76 12.27 -5.35
C GLY A 117 -11.70 11.27 -4.85
N GLN A 118 -10.62 11.05 -5.62
CA GLN A 118 -9.51 10.24 -5.17
C GLN A 118 -8.76 10.96 -4.06
N VAL A 119 -8.26 10.20 -3.08
CA VAL A 119 -7.43 10.75 -2.00
C VAL A 119 -6.02 10.22 -2.09
N ARG A 120 -5.06 11.09 -1.81
CA ARG A 120 -3.68 10.73 -1.48
C ARG A 120 -3.48 10.89 0.02
N ILE A 121 -3.16 9.79 0.69
CA ILE A 121 -2.73 9.77 2.08
C ILE A 121 -1.21 9.83 2.08
N GLN A 122 -0.64 10.74 2.87
CA GLN A 122 0.79 11.02 2.85
C GLN A 122 1.34 11.09 4.27
N MET A 123 2.38 10.30 4.56
CA MET A 123 3.14 10.37 5.81
C MET A 123 4.55 10.87 5.52
N ASN A 124 4.97 11.91 6.24
CA ASN A 124 6.21 12.63 5.97
C ASN A 124 7.30 12.33 7.01
N GLY A 125 8.54 12.28 6.54
CA GLY A 125 9.74 12.30 7.35
C GLY A 125 10.11 10.94 7.94
N LYS A 126 11.37 10.87 8.42
CA LYS A 126 11.98 9.65 8.95
C LYS A 126 11.16 9.01 10.07
N LYS A 127 10.62 9.82 10.99
CA LYS A 127 9.82 9.33 12.12
C LYS A 127 8.61 8.49 11.69
N GLN A 128 7.89 8.90 10.64
CA GLN A 128 6.77 8.12 10.15
C GLN A 128 7.21 6.88 9.38
N LEU A 129 8.33 6.96 8.65
CA LEU A 129 8.93 5.83 7.97
C LEU A 129 9.37 4.73 8.95
N GLU A 130 10.09 5.08 10.02
CA GLU A 130 10.51 4.11 11.06
C GLU A 130 9.32 3.50 11.79
N LYS A 131 8.32 4.33 12.09
CA LYS A 131 7.07 3.85 12.69
C LYS A 131 6.34 2.87 11.76
N TRP A 132 6.32 3.14 10.45
CA TRP A 132 5.75 2.24 9.47
C TRP A 132 6.51 0.92 9.44
N LYS A 133 7.84 0.96 9.33
CA LYS A 133 8.69 -0.23 9.29
C LYS A 133 8.50 -1.11 10.53
N SER A 134 8.46 -0.52 11.72
CA SER A 134 8.30 -1.26 12.98
C SER A 134 6.89 -1.82 13.20
N LEU A 135 5.83 -1.07 12.87
CA LEU A 135 4.45 -1.50 13.14
C LEU A 135 3.82 -2.32 12.03
N ILE A 136 4.10 -1.98 10.78
CA ILE A 136 3.45 -2.52 9.57
C ILE A 136 4.45 -3.35 8.76
N GLY A 137 5.62 -2.78 8.49
CA GLY A 137 6.66 -3.37 7.64
C GLY A 137 6.39 -3.23 6.13
N PHE A 138 7.29 -3.80 5.34
CA PHE A 138 7.19 -3.93 3.89
C PHE A 138 7.35 -5.40 3.53
N SER A 139 6.55 -5.92 2.60
CA SER A 139 6.79 -7.24 1.99
C SER A 139 7.25 -7.13 0.53
N ASN A 140 7.05 -5.98 -0.12
CA ASN A 140 7.57 -5.72 -1.46
C ASN A 140 9.07 -5.34 -1.40
N GLU A 141 9.91 -6.11 -2.10
CA GLU A 141 11.36 -5.90 -2.17
C GLU A 141 11.74 -4.50 -2.67
N LYS A 142 11.01 -3.96 -3.65
CA LYS A 142 11.21 -2.59 -4.14
C LYS A 142 11.10 -1.56 -3.02
N HIS A 143 10.15 -1.73 -2.11
CA HIS A 143 9.98 -0.81 -0.98
C HIS A 143 11.04 -1.03 0.09
N LEU A 144 11.43 -2.28 0.34
CA LEU A 144 12.50 -2.63 1.27
C LEU A 144 13.85 -2.04 0.83
N THR A 145 14.23 -2.19 -0.43
CA THR A 145 15.46 -1.62 -0.99
C THR A 145 15.48 -0.11 -0.87
N LYS A 146 14.35 0.56 -1.14
CA LYS A 146 14.22 2.01 -0.94
C LYS A 146 14.37 2.41 0.53
N TYR A 147 13.76 1.65 1.45
CA TYR A 147 13.89 1.91 2.88
C TYR A 147 15.35 1.80 3.33
N ILE A 148 16.04 0.70 3.01
CA ILE A 148 17.46 0.48 3.35
C ILE A 148 18.33 1.61 2.80
N PHE A 149 18.12 1.99 1.53
CA PHE A 149 18.85 3.08 0.91
C PHE A 149 18.61 4.43 1.62
N TYR A 150 17.39 4.68 2.12
CA TYR A 150 17.08 5.89 2.88
C TYR A 150 17.63 5.81 4.31
N GLU A 151 17.60 4.67 4.96
CA GLU A 151 18.17 4.49 6.30
C GLU A 151 19.66 4.82 6.32
N ASN A 152 20.43 4.23 5.40
CA ASN A 152 21.89 4.35 5.31
C ASN A 152 22.37 5.77 4.94
N LYS A 153 21.53 6.56 4.26
CA LYS A 153 21.90 7.91 3.83
C LYS A 153 21.19 9.04 4.58
N VAL A 154 20.28 8.73 5.51
CA VAL A 154 19.55 9.71 6.35
C VAL A 154 20.01 9.62 7.81
N ALA A 155 21.28 9.28 8.06
CA ALA A 155 21.90 9.45 9.37
C ALA A 155 22.03 10.95 9.68
N GLY A 156 20.95 11.57 10.17
CA GLY A 156 20.89 13.00 10.52
C GLY A 156 19.70 13.79 9.97
N GLY A 157 18.78 13.17 9.21
CA GLY A 157 17.57 13.85 8.74
C GLY A 157 17.77 14.89 7.63
N ARG A 158 18.99 15.03 7.10
CA ARG A 158 19.30 15.85 5.92
C ARG A 158 20.08 15.05 4.88
N PHE A 159 19.69 15.23 3.63
CA PHE A 159 20.61 15.15 2.51
C PHE A 159 20.82 16.58 2.05
N GLU A 160 22.07 17.05 2.04
CA GLU A 160 22.43 18.18 1.21
C GLU A 160 22.63 17.66 -0.21
N LEU A 161 22.04 18.33 -1.20
CA LEU A 161 22.34 18.01 -2.59
C LEU A 161 23.79 18.43 -2.88
N PRO A 162 24.55 17.67 -3.68
CA PRO A 162 25.80 18.19 -4.21
C PRO A 162 25.48 19.49 -4.96
N THR A 163 26.11 20.58 -4.54
CA THR A 163 26.11 21.88 -5.23
C THR A 163 26.75 21.77 -6.59
#